data_AF-A0A5S9R1E9-F1
#
_entry.id   AF-A0A5S9R1E9-F1
#
_cell.length_a   1.000
_cell.length_b   1.000
_cell.length_c   1.000
_cell.angle_alpha   90.00
_cell.angle_beta   90.00
_cell.angle_gamma   90.00
#
_symmetry.space_group_name_H-M   'P 1'
#
loop_
_entity.id
_entity.type
_entity.pdbx_description
1 polymer ?
#
loop_
_entity_poly.entity_id
_entity_poly.type
_entity_poly.pdbx_seq_one_letter_code
_entity_poly.pdbx_strand_id
1 'polypeptide(L)'
;MNGKTIIAALLGACVMLAVVWFGWSAGWVDVAMTEQDQPGGMAADGGDETTRKVAYWVAPMDPNFRQEKPGKSPMGMDLIPVYTDQINQGASIGIHPQIAQNLGVRTAKASVGDFHRTVHAVGYTQWDEASFEMLHPRAAGWIEKFWLKSVGDTVKRGEVLYELFAPLLVSAQREYVTAIRSNNRALIDAAEDRMSALGFTRQQISTLRKSRKVSGRLKVQSDRDAVVTHIGVREGNYIKPETNIATLASLKTIWLDVDVFEADSIWMREGLTASVQFAGYPGDVWHSQVAYVYPELDPKTRSLRLRMVMDNRDGRLRPNMFSKVTIQAEPRVDVLSVPREAVIHSGNGARVVVALGDGRFAVNAVKTGVVNQERVEILQGLKAGDDVVISGQFLLDAEANGEEALQRLDSGKVMMMKDNDSQPGQKQAIYATGTVVERTGDNTLMINHAPIPALEWPAMTMQFRAAPGVSIDHVNSSDKVEFLLEPEADGSYCISELHKTGDAR
;
A
#
# COMPACT_ATOMS: atom_id res chain seq x y z
N MET A 1 -13.03 -23.13 58.45
CA MET A 1 -12.64 -21.77 58.88
C MET A 1 -12.72 -20.90 57.62
N ASN A 2 -13.92 -20.56 57.12
CA ASN A 2 -14.97 -19.65 57.65
C ASN A 2 -14.60 -18.19 57.33
N GLY A 3 -15.43 -17.38 56.65
CA GLY A 3 -16.74 -17.57 55.99
C GLY A 3 -16.91 -16.52 54.86
N LYS A 4 -17.58 -16.80 53.74
CA LYS A 4 -19.05 -16.89 53.51
C LYS A 4 -19.82 -15.54 53.55
N THR A 5 -20.16 -15.08 52.33
CA THR A 5 -21.51 -14.66 51.84
C THR A 5 -22.25 -13.48 52.52
N ILE A 6 -22.96 -12.58 51.82
CA ILE A 6 -24.40 -12.72 51.43
C ILE A 6 -24.89 -11.50 50.58
N ILE A 7 -25.71 -11.76 49.52
CA ILE A 7 -26.91 -11.03 48.97
C ILE A 7 -26.85 -9.48 48.82
N ALA A 8 -27.04 -8.80 47.67
CA ALA A 8 -27.99 -8.85 46.52
C ALA A 8 -29.33 -8.06 46.69
N ALA A 9 -29.90 -7.56 45.58
CA ALA A 9 -31.18 -6.81 45.43
C ALA A 9 -31.22 -5.33 45.95
N LEU A 10 -32.02 -4.37 45.43
CA LEU A 10 -32.84 -4.25 44.20
C LEU A 10 -33.28 -2.76 43.99
N LEU A 11 -33.39 -2.30 42.73
CA LEU A 11 -34.40 -1.37 42.14
C LEU A 11 -34.78 0.01 42.79
N GLY A 12 -34.86 1.06 41.96
CA GLY A 12 -35.64 2.31 42.20
C GLY A 12 -34.80 3.60 42.07
N ALA A 13 -34.74 4.31 40.93
CA ALA A 13 -35.77 5.13 40.27
C ALA A 13 -36.11 6.46 40.98
N CYS A 14 -35.61 7.59 40.44
CA CYS A 14 -36.12 8.94 40.73
C CYS A 14 -36.14 9.80 39.46
N VAL A 15 -37.34 9.92 38.86
CA VAL A 15 -37.74 10.96 37.90
C VAL A 15 -38.96 11.65 38.52
N MET A 16 -38.95 12.99 38.63
CA MET A 16 -40.07 13.93 38.87
C MET A 16 -39.53 15.25 39.46
N LEU A 17 -40.13 16.44 39.33
CA LEU A 17 -40.93 17.08 38.26
C LEU A 17 -41.22 18.56 38.66
N ALA A 18 -41.21 19.48 37.70
CA ALA A 18 -41.93 20.78 37.57
C ALA A 18 -42.23 21.77 38.73
N VAL A 19 -42.30 23.07 38.35
CA VAL A 19 -43.28 24.17 38.67
C VAL A 19 -42.53 25.52 38.47
N VAL A 20 -42.76 26.40 37.48
CA VAL A 20 -43.93 27.16 36.94
C VAL A 20 -44.21 28.51 37.62
N TRP A 21 -44.04 29.62 36.85
CA TRP A 21 -44.69 30.95 36.94
C TRP A 21 -44.41 31.70 35.60
N PHE A 22 -45.34 32.02 34.69
CA PHE A 22 -46.47 33.00 34.66
C PHE A 22 -46.06 34.50 34.81
N GLY A 23 -46.49 35.49 34.00
CA GLY A 23 -47.31 35.56 32.77
C GLY A 23 -46.63 36.43 31.69
N TRP A 24 -47.24 37.28 30.83
CA TRP A 24 -48.61 37.77 30.49
C TRP A 24 -48.55 38.28 29.01
N SER A 25 -49.46 38.00 28.05
CA SER A 25 -50.84 38.50 27.76
C SER A 25 -50.97 39.98 27.36
N ALA A 26 -51.75 40.43 26.35
CA ALA A 26 -52.52 39.77 25.26
C ALA A 26 -53.14 40.84 24.30
N GLY A 27 -53.65 40.42 23.13
CA GLY A 27 -54.74 41.13 22.40
C GLY A 27 -54.41 41.72 21.02
N TRP A 28 -55.35 41.86 20.07
CA TRP A 28 -56.73 41.34 19.89
C TRP A 28 -56.99 41.21 18.37
N VAL A 29 -57.95 40.39 17.94
CA VAL A 29 -58.42 40.33 16.53
C VAL A 29 -59.70 41.13 16.41
N ASP A 30 -59.85 41.90 15.33
CA ASP A 30 -61.16 42.40 14.89
C ASP A 30 -61.25 42.43 13.35
N VAL A 31 -62.49 42.35 12.83
CA VAL A 31 -62.81 42.22 11.40
C VAL A 31 -63.81 43.31 11.00
N ALA A 32 -63.47 44.10 9.99
CA ALA A 32 -64.40 45.03 9.34
C ALA A 32 -64.23 44.98 7.80
N MET A 33 -65.32 45.19 7.08
CA MET A 33 -65.45 44.97 5.63
C MET A 33 -65.19 46.22 4.78
N THR A 34 -64.74 45.98 3.54
CA THR A 34 -65.00 46.76 2.31
C THR A 34 -64.77 48.27 2.28
N GLU A 35 -63.81 48.72 1.45
CA GLU A 35 -64.14 49.52 0.26
C GLU A 35 -63.09 49.30 -0.86
N GLN A 36 -63.42 49.63 -2.11
CA GLN A 36 -62.59 49.37 -3.31
C GLN A 36 -61.72 50.58 -3.67
N ASP A 37 -60.45 50.35 -4.05
CA ASP A 37 -59.95 50.77 -5.37
C ASP A 37 -58.63 50.07 -5.78
N GLN A 38 -58.31 50.07 -7.08
CA GLN A 38 -57.09 49.48 -7.69
C GLN A 38 -56.23 50.57 -8.37
N PRO A 39 -55.04 50.26 -8.93
CA PRO A 39 -53.88 49.58 -8.34
C PRO A 39 -52.56 50.37 -8.57
N GLY A 40 -51.49 50.08 -7.84
CA GLY A 40 -50.16 50.59 -8.23
C GLY A 40 -48.98 50.30 -7.31
N GLY A 41 -47.89 49.76 -7.88
CA GLY A 41 -46.55 49.81 -7.29
C GLY A 41 -46.18 48.69 -6.30
N MET A 42 -45.90 47.48 -6.81
CA MET A 42 -45.12 46.49 -6.05
C MET A 42 -43.64 46.89 -6.03
N ALA A 43 -43.16 47.37 -4.87
CA ALA A 43 -41.75 47.32 -4.53
C ALA A 43 -41.44 45.92 -3.97
N ALA A 44 -40.43 45.24 -4.52
CA ALA A 44 -39.97 43.95 -4.02
C ALA A 44 -38.80 44.14 -3.05
N ASP A 45 -38.85 43.39 -1.95
CA ASP A 45 -37.91 43.41 -0.84
C ASP A 45 -36.57 42.73 -1.19
N GLY A 46 -35.51 43.05 -0.42
CA GLY A 46 -34.13 42.69 -0.73
C GLY A 46 -33.77 41.23 -0.50
N GLY A 47 -33.14 40.60 -1.50
CA GLY A 47 -32.45 39.31 -1.37
C GLY A 47 -30.94 39.50 -1.34
N ASP A 48 -30.27 38.80 -0.42
CA ASP A 48 -28.83 38.93 -0.13
C ASP A 48 -27.95 38.34 -1.27
N GLU A 49 -27.52 39.19 -2.21
CA GLU A 49 -26.59 38.79 -3.27
C GLU A 49 -25.19 38.57 -2.71
N THR A 50 -24.85 37.30 -2.45
CA THR A 50 -23.44 36.86 -2.35
C THR A 50 -22.64 37.42 -3.54
N THR A 51 -21.70 38.33 -3.27
CA THR A 51 -20.97 39.10 -4.29
C THR A 51 -20.05 38.21 -5.13
N ARG A 52 -20.61 37.59 -6.17
CA ARG A 52 -19.84 36.82 -7.17
C ARG A 52 -18.96 37.76 -7.96
N LYS A 53 -17.66 37.46 -8.03
CA LYS A 53 -16.69 38.33 -8.68
C LYS A 53 -16.81 38.22 -10.21
N VAL A 54 -17.40 39.24 -10.82
CA VAL A 54 -17.49 39.40 -12.28
C VAL A 54 -16.08 39.54 -12.83
N ALA A 55 -15.73 38.71 -13.81
CA ALA A 55 -14.43 38.69 -14.47
C ALA A 55 -14.41 39.64 -15.68
N TYR A 56 -15.46 39.62 -16.51
CA TYR A 56 -15.68 40.54 -17.63
C TYR A 56 -17.14 40.46 -18.11
N TRP A 57 -17.55 41.43 -18.93
CA TRP A 57 -18.88 41.55 -19.52
C TRP A 57 -18.80 41.27 -21.03
N VAL A 58 -19.76 40.53 -21.60
CA VAL A 58 -19.79 40.15 -23.03
C VAL A 58 -21.07 40.59 -23.74
N ALA A 59 -21.00 40.81 -25.05
CA ALA A 59 -22.18 41.10 -25.86
C ALA A 59 -22.95 39.81 -26.22
N PRO A 60 -24.29 39.77 -26.12
CA PRO A 60 -25.09 38.55 -26.37
C PRO A 60 -24.94 37.95 -27.78
N MET A 61 -24.51 38.75 -28.77
CA MET A 61 -24.38 38.38 -30.19
C MET A 61 -22.95 38.53 -30.73
N ASP A 62 -21.97 38.88 -29.88
CA ASP A 62 -20.55 38.94 -30.26
C ASP A 62 -19.66 38.49 -29.07
N PRO A 63 -19.23 37.21 -29.03
CA PRO A 63 -18.35 36.68 -27.99
C PRO A 63 -16.95 37.30 -27.93
N ASN A 64 -16.53 38.04 -28.96
CA ASN A 64 -15.24 38.73 -28.99
C ASN A 64 -15.30 40.12 -28.34
N PHE A 65 -16.49 40.73 -28.23
CA PHE A 65 -16.65 42.01 -27.55
C PHE A 65 -16.69 41.84 -26.03
N ARG A 66 -15.60 42.24 -25.35
CA ARG A 66 -15.42 42.14 -23.90
C ARG A 66 -15.20 43.51 -23.27
N GLN A 67 -15.82 43.78 -22.13
CA GLN A 67 -15.55 44.98 -21.32
C GLN A 67 -15.39 44.63 -19.83
N GLU A 68 -14.57 45.40 -19.12
CA GLU A 68 -14.36 45.23 -17.67
C GLU A 68 -15.48 45.86 -16.83
N LYS A 69 -16.38 46.64 -17.45
CA LYS A 69 -17.43 47.41 -16.79
C LYS A 69 -18.80 47.08 -17.40
N PRO A 70 -19.90 47.20 -16.63
CA PRO A 70 -21.24 47.14 -17.18
C PRO A 70 -21.43 48.23 -18.23
N GLY A 71 -22.10 47.91 -19.34
CA GLY A 71 -22.26 48.81 -20.47
C GLY A 71 -23.19 48.25 -21.54
N LYS A 72 -23.28 48.97 -22.66
CA LYS A 72 -23.99 48.55 -23.86
C LYS A 72 -23.00 48.15 -24.95
N SER A 73 -23.35 47.11 -25.71
CA SER A 73 -22.62 46.70 -26.91
C SER A 73 -22.70 47.76 -28.02
N PRO A 74 -21.89 47.67 -29.10
CA PRO A 74 -21.98 48.56 -30.24
C PRO A 74 -23.34 48.53 -30.97
N MET A 75 -24.18 47.51 -30.70
CA MET A 75 -25.56 47.40 -31.17
C MET A 75 -26.62 47.77 -30.11
N GLY A 76 -26.23 48.41 -29.01
CA GLY A 76 -27.15 49.02 -28.03
C GLY A 76 -27.78 48.06 -27.00
N MET A 77 -27.48 46.76 -27.08
CA MET A 77 -27.92 45.76 -26.10
C MET A 77 -27.02 45.75 -24.87
N ASP A 78 -27.59 45.51 -23.70
CA ASP A 78 -26.83 45.45 -22.45
C ASP A 78 -25.90 44.22 -22.42
N LEU A 79 -24.69 44.39 -21.88
CA LEU A 79 -23.71 43.32 -21.76
C LEU A 79 -24.08 42.36 -20.62
N ILE A 80 -23.68 41.09 -20.74
CA ILE A 80 -23.95 40.03 -19.75
C ILE A 80 -22.68 39.79 -18.92
N PRO A 81 -22.75 39.70 -17.57
CA PRO A 81 -21.59 39.45 -16.72
C PRO A 81 -21.17 37.98 -16.74
N VAL A 82 -19.87 37.73 -16.93
CA VAL A 82 -19.23 36.41 -16.80
C VAL A 82 -18.47 36.36 -15.47
N TYR A 83 -18.69 35.32 -14.67
CA TYR A 83 -18.14 35.20 -13.31
C TYR A 83 -16.86 34.37 -13.28
N THR A 84 -15.97 34.67 -12.34
CA THR A 84 -14.66 33.98 -12.22
C THR A 84 -14.81 32.47 -11.96
N ASP A 85 -15.92 32.06 -11.33
CA ASP A 85 -16.21 30.67 -10.97
C ASP A 85 -16.43 29.74 -12.17
N GLN A 86 -16.76 30.30 -13.35
CA GLN A 86 -16.90 29.55 -14.61
C GLN A 86 -15.55 29.27 -15.30
N ILE A 87 -14.46 29.90 -14.87
CA ILE A 87 -13.14 29.81 -15.53
C ILE A 87 -12.31 28.63 -14.97
N ASN A 88 -12.63 28.16 -13.76
CA ASN A 88 -11.89 27.11 -13.05
C ASN A 88 -12.61 25.75 -12.99
N GLN A 89 -13.70 25.57 -13.74
CA GLN A 89 -14.39 24.28 -13.88
C GLN A 89 -13.96 23.67 -15.22
N GLY A 90 -13.60 22.37 -15.22
CA GLY A 90 -13.34 21.63 -16.45
C GLY A 90 -14.57 21.60 -17.35
N ALA A 91 -14.41 21.27 -18.63
CA ALA A 91 -15.48 21.33 -19.62
C ALA A 91 -16.77 20.69 -19.09
N SER A 92 -17.83 21.51 -18.99
CA SER A 92 -19.10 21.12 -18.40
C SER A 92 -20.12 20.83 -19.49
N ILE A 93 -20.51 19.57 -19.63
CA ILE A 93 -21.47 19.08 -20.62
C ILE A 93 -22.88 19.16 -20.02
N GLY A 94 -23.83 19.71 -20.77
CA GLY A 94 -25.25 19.67 -20.42
C GLY A 94 -25.96 18.56 -21.19
N ILE A 95 -26.36 17.49 -20.50
CA ILE A 95 -27.09 16.38 -21.12
C ILE A 95 -28.55 16.41 -20.67
N HIS A 96 -29.47 16.24 -21.62
CA HIS A 96 -30.90 16.22 -21.31
C HIS A 96 -31.22 15.12 -20.27
N PRO A 97 -31.93 15.40 -19.16
CA PRO A 97 -32.08 14.43 -18.05
C PRO A 97 -32.63 13.06 -18.46
N GLN A 98 -33.52 12.99 -19.46
CA GLN A 98 -34.02 11.72 -20.01
C GLN A 98 -32.91 10.87 -20.67
N ILE A 99 -31.91 11.48 -21.30
CA ILE A 99 -30.77 10.77 -21.91
C ILE A 99 -29.89 10.20 -20.80
N ALA A 100 -29.55 11.00 -19.78
CA ALA A 100 -28.80 10.53 -18.62
C ALA A 100 -29.52 9.39 -17.86
N GLN A 101 -30.86 9.45 -17.76
CA GLN A 101 -31.67 8.40 -17.16
C GLN A 101 -31.72 7.12 -18.02
N ASN A 102 -31.86 7.25 -19.35
CA ASN A 102 -31.81 6.12 -20.29
C ASN A 102 -30.41 5.45 -20.33
N LEU A 103 -29.34 6.22 -20.12
CA LEU A 103 -27.96 5.75 -19.98
C LEU A 103 -27.71 5.02 -18.65
N GLY A 104 -28.67 5.02 -17.71
CA GLY A 104 -28.52 4.36 -16.41
C GLY A 104 -27.47 5.02 -15.52
N VAL A 105 -27.22 6.33 -15.70
CA VAL A 105 -26.19 7.07 -14.96
C VAL A 105 -26.45 6.98 -13.46
N ARG A 106 -25.45 6.50 -12.73
CA ARG A 106 -25.46 6.40 -11.26
C ARG A 106 -24.36 7.26 -10.70
N THR A 107 -24.62 7.93 -9.58
CA THR A 107 -23.66 8.74 -8.84
C THR A 107 -23.41 8.17 -7.45
N ALA A 108 -22.27 8.53 -6.87
CA ALA A 108 -21.91 8.26 -5.49
C ALA A 108 -21.16 9.47 -4.91
N LYS A 109 -21.25 9.68 -3.60
CA LYS A 109 -20.56 10.80 -2.97
C LYS A 109 -19.07 10.50 -2.73
N ALA A 110 -18.23 11.48 -3.04
CA ALA A 110 -16.88 11.58 -2.53
C ALA A 110 -16.95 11.80 -1.01
N SER A 111 -16.46 10.82 -0.24
CA SER A 111 -16.61 10.78 1.21
C SER A 111 -15.24 10.75 1.88
N VAL A 112 -15.11 11.50 2.97
CA VAL A 112 -13.99 11.38 3.91
C VAL A 112 -14.33 10.28 4.91
N GLY A 113 -13.37 9.40 5.19
CA GLY A 113 -13.52 8.35 6.20
C GLY A 113 -12.28 7.47 6.31
N ASP A 114 -12.35 6.48 7.20
CA ASP A 114 -11.25 5.56 7.45
C ASP A 114 -11.02 4.62 6.26
N PHE A 115 -9.83 4.71 5.68
CA PHE A 115 -9.45 3.94 4.51
C PHE A 115 -8.60 2.73 4.91
N HIS A 116 -9.24 1.57 4.99
CA HIS A 116 -8.58 0.30 5.23
C HIS A 116 -7.97 -0.25 3.92
N ARG A 117 -6.69 -0.67 3.97
CA ARG A 117 -6.06 -1.45 2.90
C ARG A 117 -6.02 -2.93 3.30
N THR A 118 -6.70 -3.76 2.54
CA THR A 118 -6.64 -5.22 2.68
C THR A 118 -5.48 -5.76 1.86
N VAL A 119 -4.54 -6.47 2.50
CA VAL A 119 -3.41 -7.12 1.84
C VAL A 119 -3.67 -8.62 1.78
N HIS A 120 -3.63 -9.20 0.58
CA HIS A 120 -3.73 -10.64 0.38
C HIS A 120 -2.33 -11.23 0.19
N ALA A 121 -2.00 -12.21 1.01
CA ALA A 121 -0.70 -12.84 1.06
C ALA A 121 -0.84 -14.37 1.12
N VAL A 122 0.29 -15.05 0.91
CA VAL A 122 0.40 -16.50 1.06
C VAL A 122 1.33 -16.80 2.22
N GLY A 123 1.09 -17.90 2.93
CA GLY A 123 1.91 -18.28 4.07
C GLY A 123 1.97 -19.77 4.29
N TYR A 124 3.04 -20.21 4.96
CA TYR A 124 3.32 -21.60 5.25
C TYR A 124 3.44 -21.78 6.75
N THR A 125 2.77 -22.80 7.30
CA THR A 125 2.96 -23.14 8.71
C THR A 125 4.35 -23.71 8.95
N GLN A 126 4.96 -23.35 10.07
CA GLN A 126 6.26 -23.82 10.52
C GLN A 126 6.18 -24.31 11.95
N TRP A 127 7.16 -25.14 12.34
CA TRP A 127 7.34 -25.50 13.74
C TRP A 127 7.52 -24.24 14.57
N ASP A 128 6.97 -24.23 15.78
CA ASP A 128 7.31 -23.23 16.79
C ASP A 128 8.78 -23.44 17.17
N GLU A 129 9.71 -22.63 16.63
CA GLU A 129 11.14 -22.88 16.81
C GLU A 129 11.57 -22.67 18.27
N ALA A 130 10.85 -21.84 19.03
CA ALA A 130 11.07 -21.65 20.47
C ALA A 130 10.65 -22.89 21.29
N SER A 131 9.93 -23.84 20.68
CA SER A 131 9.55 -25.10 21.32
C SER A 131 10.58 -26.24 21.13
N PHE A 132 11.60 -26.08 20.28
CA PHE A 132 12.61 -27.12 20.07
C PHE A 132 13.46 -27.37 21.34
N GLU A 133 13.63 -28.65 21.67
CA GLU A 133 14.52 -29.13 22.72
C GLU A 133 15.43 -30.23 22.15
N MET A 134 16.74 -30.03 22.20
CA MET A 134 17.73 -31.03 21.84
C MET A 134 18.15 -31.82 23.08
N LEU A 135 17.95 -33.13 23.06
CA LEU A 135 18.29 -34.00 24.18
C LEU A 135 19.75 -34.42 24.10
N HIS A 136 20.56 -33.91 25.02
CA HIS A 136 21.96 -34.28 25.19
C HIS A 136 22.18 -35.02 26.53
N PRO A 137 23.04 -36.04 26.59
CA PRO A 137 23.35 -36.73 27.84
C PRO A 137 24.31 -35.88 28.68
N ARG A 138 24.17 -35.91 30.01
CA ARG A 138 25.10 -35.21 30.91
C ARG A 138 26.33 -36.03 31.33
N ALA A 139 26.38 -37.30 30.93
CA ALA A 139 27.50 -38.20 31.18
C ALA A 139 27.67 -39.16 29.99
N ALA A 140 28.90 -39.53 29.67
CA ALA A 140 29.17 -40.51 28.63
C ALA A 140 28.80 -41.93 29.10
N GLY A 141 28.19 -42.71 28.21
CA GLY A 141 27.63 -44.03 28.55
C GLY A 141 26.89 -44.70 27.40
N TRP A 142 26.19 -45.78 27.69
CA TRP A 142 25.46 -46.60 26.72
C TRP A 142 23.95 -46.45 26.91
N ILE A 143 23.21 -46.35 25.79
CA ILE A 143 21.74 -46.43 25.80
C ILE A 143 21.34 -47.90 25.89
N GLU A 144 20.79 -48.31 27.03
CA GLU A 144 20.35 -49.70 27.25
C GLU A 144 18.91 -49.95 26.78
N LYS A 145 18.05 -48.92 26.83
CA LYS A 145 16.69 -48.95 26.29
C LYS A 145 16.35 -47.61 25.65
N PHE A 146 15.69 -47.64 24.49
CA PHE A 146 15.27 -46.45 23.74
C PHE A 146 13.82 -46.60 23.28
N TRP A 147 12.92 -45.73 23.76
CA TRP A 147 11.48 -45.85 23.49
C TRP A 147 11.01 -45.07 22.26
N LEU A 148 11.79 -44.10 21.77
CA LEU A 148 11.45 -43.34 20.56
C LEU A 148 11.71 -44.20 19.31
N LYS A 149 10.65 -44.56 18.60
CA LYS A 149 10.72 -45.49 17.46
C LYS A 149 10.93 -44.73 16.17
N SER A 150 10.14 -43.68 15.97
CA SER A 150 10.00 -42.93 14.73
C SER A 150 10.06 -41.42 14.96
N VAL A 151 10.56 -40.70 13.95
CA VAL A 151 10.29 -39.27 13.82
C VAL A 151 8.79 -39.12 13.54
N GLY A 152 8.13 -38.20 14.24
CA GLY A 152 6.67 -38.05 14.28
C GLY A 152 5.99 -38.72 15.48
N ASP A 153 6.70 -39.53 16.28
CA ASP A 153 6.15 -40.09 17.52
C ASP A 153 5.76 -38.96 18.50
N THR A 154 4.58 -39.04 19.11
CA THR A 154 4.15 -38.13 20.18
C THR A 154 4.58 -38.67 21.54
N VAL A 155 5.19 -37.83 22.37
CA VAL A 155 5.59 -38.16 23.75
C VAL A 155 4.81 -37.29 24.74
N LYS A 156 4.38 -37.90 25.84
CA LYS A 156 3.68 -37.20 26.92
C LYS A 156 4.63 -36.80 28.04
N ARG A 157 4.27 -35.75 28.78
CA ARG A 157 4.98 -35.34 29.99
C ARG A 157 5.13 -36.50 30.97
N GLY A 158 6.37 -36.77 31.40
CA GLY A 158 6.72 -37.83 32.34
C GLY A 158 6.94 -39.21 31.70
N GLU A 159 6.72 -39.36 30.40
CA GLU A 159 7.00 -40.60 29.67
C GLU A 159 8.53 -40.85 29.60
N VAL A 160 8.95 -42.12 29.74
CA VAL A 160 10.38 -42.48 29.72
C VAL A 160 10.86 -42.54 28.27
N LEU A 161 11.86 -41.72 27.94
CA LEU A 161 12.42 -41.61 26.60
C LEU A 161 13.52 -42.65 26.38
N TYR A 162 14.43 -42.79 27.36
CA TYR A 162 15.55 -43.74 27.31
C TYR A 162 16.10 -44.09 28.69
N GLU A 163 16.81 -45.23 28.77
CA GLU A 163 17.65 -45.62 29.90
C GLU A 163 19.13 -45.51 29.52
N LEU A 164 19.87 -44.68 30.27
CA LEU A 164 21.31 -44.48 30.12
C LEU A 164 22.06 -45.20 31.24
N PHE A 165 22.97 -46.11 30.87
CA PHE A 165 24.01 -46.62 31.74
C PHE A 165 25.30 -45.84 31.54
N ALA A 166 25.76 -45.13 32.59
CA ALA A 166 26.99 -44.36 32.54
C ALA A 166 27.77 -44.53 33.87
N PRO A 167 29.04 -44.99 33.85
CA PRO A 167 29.82 -45.24 35.07
C PRO A 167 29.90 -44.04 36.03
N LEU A 168 29.96 -42.82 35.48
CA LEU A 168 29.97 -41.57 36.26
C LEU A 168 28.70 -41.39 37.09
N LEU A 169 27.53 -41.74 36.55
CA LEU A 169 26.24 -41.67 37.25
C LEU A 169 26.17 -42.68 38.40
N VAL A 170 26.83 -43.84 38.26
CA VAL A 170 26.93 -44.86 39.32
C VAL A 170 27.87 -44.39 40.44
N SER A 171 28.99 -43.75 40.10
CA SER A 171 29.92 -43.16 41.09
C SER A 171 29.23 -42.10 41.93
N ALA A 172 28.59 -41.11 41.29
CA ALA A 172 27.91 -40.01 41.98
C ALA A 172 26.83 -40.51 42.97
N GLN A 173 26.05 -41.53 42.59
CA GLN A 173 25.08 -42.15 43.49
C GLN A 173 25.75 -42.87 44.69
N ARG A 174 26.87 -43.57 44.49
CA ARG A 174 27.62 -44.23 45.59
C ARG A 174 28.20 -43.21 46.56
N GLU A 175 28.74 -42.11 46.04
CA GLU A 175 29.24 -40.99 46.84
C GLU A 175 28.12 -40.36 47.67
N TYR A 176 26.96 -40.06 47.08
CA TYR A 176 25.79 -39.53 47.80
C TYR A 176 25.28 -40.47 48.90
N VAL A 177 25.15 -41.78 48.62
CA VAL A 177 24.78 -42.77 49.63
C VAL A 177 25.82 -42.86 50.75
N THR A 178 27.10 -42.64 50.44
CA THR A 178 28.19 -42.60 51.43
C THR A 178 28.14 -41.33 52.29
N ALA A 179 27.87 -40.18 51.68
CA ALA A 179 27.65 -38.91 52.39
C ALA A 179 26.45 -38.97 53.34
N ILE A 180 25.34 -39.59 52.91
CA ILE A 180 24.18 -39.84 53.80
C ILE A 180 24.57 -40.72 55.00
N ARG A 181 25.44 -41.72 54.80
CA ARG A 181 25.91 -42.60 55.88
C ARG A 181 26.87 -41.91 56.85
N SER A 182 27.68 -40.96 56.37
CA SER A 182 28.56 -40.16 57.23
C SER A 182 27.82 -39.08 58.03
N ASN A 183 26.55 -38.81 57.69
CA ASN A 183 25.70 -37.77 58.28
C ASN A 183 26.32 -36.35 58.22
N ASN A 184 27.30 -36.13 57.35
CA ASN A 184 27.93 -34.83 57.15
C ASN A 184 27.12 -34.03 56.13
N ARG A 185 26.40 -33.02 56.64
CA ARG A 185 25.51 -32.16 55.82
C ARG A 185 26.23 -31.53 54.62
N ALA A 186 27.44 -31.01 54.80
CA ALA A 186 28.19 -30.38 53.70
C ALA A 186 28.54 -31.37 52.57
N LEU A 187 28.83 -32.63 52.91
CA LEU A 187 29.07 -33.68 51.91
C LEU A 187 27.77 -34.16 51.24
N ILE A 188 26.65 -34.18 51.98
CA ILE A 188 25.34 -34.54 51.43
C ILE A 188 24.91 -33.48 50.41
N ASP A 189 24.99 -32.21 50.78
CA ASP A 189 24.59 -31.08 49.94
C ASP A 189 25.48 -31.02 48.67
N ALA A 190 26.81 -31.12 48.80
CA ALA A 190 27.73 -31.15 47.66
C ALA A 190 27.51 -32.36 46.71
N ALA A 191 27.16 -33.53 47.24
CA ALA A 191 26.85 -34.71 46.43
C ALA A 191 25.45 -34.61 45.78
N GLU A 192 24.50 -33.91 46.40
CA GLU A 192 23.18 -33.60 45.82
C GLU A 192 23.29 -32.62 44.65
N ASP A 193 24.13 -31.58 44.79
CA ASP A 193 24.48 -30.65 43.72
C ASP A 193 25.18 -31.36 42.56
N ARG A 194 26.14 -32.26 42.85
CA ARG A 194 26.82 -33.07 41.82
C ARG A 194 25.85 -33.96 41.03
N MET A 195 24.89 -34.61 41.70
CA MET A 195 23.86 -35.40 41.00
C MET A 195 22.90 -34.52 40.20
N SER A 196 22.51 -33.36 40.74
CA SER A 196 21.66 -32.40 40.02
C SER A 196 22.34 -31.89 38.75
N ALA A 197 23.64 -31.58 38.83
CA ALA A 197 24.47 -31.22 37.68
C ALA A 197 24.51 -32.34 36.62
N LEU A 198 24.60 -33.61 37.06
CA LEU A 198 24.56 -34.80 36.20
C LEU A 198 23.14 -35.17 35.67
N GLY A 199 22.12 -34.37 35.96
CA GLY A 199 20.78 -34.49 35.37
C GLY A 199 19.82 -35.42 36.13
N PHE A 200 20.13 -35.79 37.37
CA PHE A 200 19.16 -36.48 38.22
C PHE A 200 18.03 -35.53 38.65
N THR A 201 16.78 -36.00 38.57
CA THR A 201 15.63 -35.22 39.06
C THR A 201 15.54 -35.24 40.59
N ARG A 202 14.92 -34.22 41.20
CA ARG A 202 14.69 -34.18 42.66
C ARG A 202 13.93 -35.42 43.17
N GLN A 203 13.04 -35.97 42.35
CA GLN A 203 12.32 -37.22 42.61
C GLN A 203 13.25 -38.43 42.65
N GLN A 204 14.20 -38.54 41.71
CA GLN A 204 15.20 -39.60 41.69
C GLN A 204 16.16 -39.51 42.89
N ILE A 205 16.63 -38.30 43.21
CA ILE A 205 17.49 -38.02 44.37
C ILE A 205 16.77 -38.38 45.67
N SER A 206 15.52 -37.96 45.85
CA SER A 206 14.67 -38.31 47.01
C SER A 206 14.44 -39.83 47.12
N THR A 207 14.25 -40.51 45.98
CA THR A 207 14.09 -41.97 45.93
C THR A 207 15.38 -42.70 46.32
N LEU A 208 16.55 -42.21 45.87
CA LEU A 208 17.85 -42.72 46.28
C LEU A 208 18.13 -42.48 47.77
N ARG A 209 17.81 -41.28 48.28
CA ARG A 209 17.95 -40.92 49.71
C ARG A 209 17.15 -41.87 50.61
N LYS A 210 15.93 -42.24 50.21
CA LYS A 210 15.06 -43.19 50.94
C LYS A 210 15.51 -44.64 50.79
N SER A 211 15.74 -45.10 49.56
CA SER A 211 16.03 -46.52 49.27
C SER A 211 17.47 -46.94 49.59
N ARG A 212 18.43 -46.00 49.51
CA ARG A 212 19.88 -46.21 49.58
C ARG A 212 20.41 -47.26 48.58
N LYS A 213 19.65 -47.56 47.52
CA LYS A 213 20.00 -48.50 46.45
C LYS A 213 20.48 -47.74 45.22
N VAL A 214 21.74 -47.93 44.85
CA VAL A 214 22.34 -47.35 43.64
C VAL A 214 21.80 -48.08 42.41
N SER A 215 21.32 -47.32 41.42
CA SER A 215 20.92 -47.84 40.10
C SER A 215 22.07 -47.69 39.11
N GLY A 216 22.31 -48.71 38.28
CA GLY A 216 23.17 -48.58 37.10
C GLY A 216 22.59 -47.66 36.03
N ARG A 217 21.26 -47.53 36.00
CA ARG A 217 20.48 -46.93 34.91
C ARG A 217 19.81 -45.64 35.35
N LEU A 218 20.01 -44.57 34.61
CA LEU A 218 19.23 -43.34 34.69
C LEU A 218 18.10 -43.40 33.66
N LYS A 219 16.85 -43.35 34.13
CA LYS A 219 15.67 -43.16 33.27
C LYS A 219 15.52 -41.67 33.00
N VAL A 220 15.59 -41.27 31.74
CA VAL A 220 15.33 -39.88 31.32
C VAL A 220 13.90 -39.80 30.81
N GLN A 221 13.16 -38.77 31.26
CA GLN A 221 11.73 -38.59 31.01
C GLN A 221 11.48 -37.25 30.30
N SER A 222 10.41 -37.16 29.52
CA SER A 222 10.00 -35.88 28.91
C SER A 222 9.48 -34.90 29.97
N ASP A 223 9.87 -33.64 29.88
CA ASP A 223 9.43 -32.59 30.80
C ASP A 223 8.06 -31.99 30.43
N ARG A 224 7.64 -32.15 29.17
CA ARG A 224 6.45 -31.58 28.52
C ARG A 224 5.82 -32.57 27.52
N ASP A 225 4.73 -32.17 26.88
CA ASP A 225 4.17 -32.92 25.75
C ASP A 225 4.81 -32.41 24.45
N ALA A 226 5.35 -33.32 23.63
CA ALA A 226 6.11 -32.99 22.44
C ALA A 226 5.99 -34.06 21.34
N VAL A 227 6.55 -33.76 20.17
CA VAL A 227 6.68 -34.64 19.01
C VAL A 227 8.16 -34.79 18.69
N VAL A 228 8.59 -36.01 18.36
CA VAL A 228 9.96 -36.30 17.97
C VAL A 228 10.21 -35.75 16.55
N THR A 229 11.10 -34.77 16.42
CA THR A 229 11.47 -34.17 15.12
C THR A 229 12.75 -34.74 14.54
N HIS A 230 13.64 -35.25 15.39
CA HIS A 230 14.88 -35.91 14.98
C HIS A 230 15.26 -37.03 15.96
N ILE A 231 15.89 -38.10 15.45
CA ILE A 231 16.47 -39.19 16.25
C ILE A 231 17.91 -39.37 15.77
N GLY A 232 18.89 -39.03 16.63
CA GLY A 232 20.32 -39.14 16.32
C GLY A 232 20.96 -40.47 16.76
N VAL A 233 20.28 -41.25 17.61
CA VAL A 233 20.80 -42.48 18.21
C VAL A 233 19.74 -43.59 18.32
N ARG A 234 20.18 -44.81 18.57
CA ARG A 234 19.37 -46.02 18.79
C ARG A 234 19.84 -46.78 20.03
N GLU A 235 19.06 -47.77 20.44
CA GLU A 235 19.43 -48.69 21.52
C GLU A 235 20.78 -49.38 21.22
N GLY A 236 21.64 -49.47 22.23
CA GLY A 236 23.00 -50.00 22.12
C GLY A 236 24.08 -48.96 21.77
N ASN A 237 23.73 -47.74 21.33
CA ASN A 237 24.75 -46.73 21.04
C ASN A 237 25.48 -46.25 22.31
N TYR A 238 26.79 -46.03 22.15
CA TYR A 238 27.59 -45.26 23.10
C TYR A 238 27.46 -43.77 22.77
N ILE A 239 27.16 -42.95 23.77
CA ILE A 239 26.88 -41.52 23.64
C ILE A 239 27.79 -40.69 24.56
N LYS A 240 28.01 -39.43 24.18
CA LYS A 240 28.79 -38.43 24.93
C LYS A 240 27.97 -37.13 25.02
N PRO A 241 28.35 -36.15 25.86
CA PRO A 241 27.60 -34.89 25.97
C PRO A 241 27.43 -34.12 24.65
N GLU A 242 28.38 -34.22 23.72
CA GLU A 242 28.27 -33.66 22.36
C GLU A 242 27.19 -34.33 21.48
N THR A 243 26.73 -35.54 21.83
CA THR A 243 25.79 -36.34 21.03
C THR A 243 24.34 -35.87 21.21
N ASN A 244 23.71 -35.37 20.14
CA ASN A 244 22.26 -35.19 20.09
C ASN A 244 21.57 -36.56 20.03
N ILE A 245 20.81 -36.90 21.07
CA ILE A 245 20.07 -38.17 21.18
C ILE A 245 18.81 -38.11 20.32
N ALA A 246 18.03 -37.06 20.51
CA ALA A 246 16.80 -36.79 19.79
C ALA A 246 16.43 -35.32 19.97
N THR A 247 15.73 -34.77 18.99
CA THR A 247 15.14 -33.43 19.08
C THR A 247 13.63 -33.59 19.24
N LEU A 248 13.08 -32.88 20.23
CA LEU A 248 11.65 -32.79 20.50
C LEU A 248 11.16 -31.37 20.15
N ALA A 249 9.91 -31.21 19.73
CA ALA A 249 9.25 -29.91 19.58
C ALA A 249 7.77 -30.01 19.92
N SER A 250 7.12 -28.91 20.29
CA SER A 250 5.67 -28.91 20.52
C SER A 250 4.92 -28.57 19.24
N LEU A 251 3.73 -29.16 19.07
CA LEU A 251 2.76 -28.78 18.03
C LEU A 251 1.54 -28.05 18.60
N LYS A 252 1.49 -27.76 19.91
CA LYS A 252 0.34 -27.06 20.53
C LYS A 252 0.19 -25.63 20.03
N THR A 253 1.30 -24.99 19.70
CA THR A 253 1.40 -23.75 18.94
C THR A 253 2.08 -24.07 17.62
N ILE A 254 1.68 -23.37 16.57
CA ILE A 254 2.32 -23.46 15.26
C ILE A 254 2.57 -22.03 14.77
N TRP A 255 3.72 -21.80 14.17
CA TRP A 255 4.00 -20.52 13.54
C TRP A 255 3.44 -20.52 12.12
N LEU A 256 3.03 -19.36 11.65
CA LEU A 256 2.65 -19.14 10.27
C LEU A 256 3.52 -18.01 9.74
N ASP A 257 4.46 -18.38 8.88
CA ASP A 257 5.31 -17.41 8.19
C ASP A 257 4.58 -17.01 6.89
N VAL A 258 4.37 -15.71 6.70
CA VAL A 258 3.56 -15.12 5.63
C VAL A 258 4.43 -14.19 4.80
N ASP A 259 4.45 -14.38 3.48
CA ASP A 259 5.23 -13.59 2.54
C ASP A 259 4.36 -12.49 1.93
N VAL A 260 4.75 -11.23 2.17
CA VAL A 260 4.09 -10.02 1.65
C VAL A 260 5.02 -9.31 0.67
N PHE A 261 4.53 -8.92 -0.50
CA PHE A 261 5.37 -8.25 -1.51
C PHE A 261 5.87 -6.88 -1.05
N GLU A 262 7.04 -6.47 -1.57
CA GLU A 262 7.69 -5.17 -1.28
C GLU A 262 6.74 -3.96 -1.35
N ALA A 263 5.83 -3.90 -2.33
CA ALA A 263 4.87 -2.79 -2.47
C ALA A 263 3.85 -2.68 -1.32
N ASP A 264 3.59 -3.78 -0.61
CA ASP A 264 2.70 -3.83 0.55
C ASP A 264 3.45 -3.78 1.89
N SER A 265 4.78 -3.96 1.88
CA SER A 265 5.63 -4.01 3.08
C SER A 265 5.49 -2.78 4.00
N ILE A 266 5.36 -1.58 3.43
CA ILE A 266 5.24 -0.30 4.16
C ILE A 266 3.98 -0.21 5.05
N TRP A 267 2.99 -1.07 4.82
CA TRP A 267 1.74 -1.13 5.59
C TRP A 267 1.79 -2.15 6.73
N MET A 268 2.84 -2.98 6.80
CA MET A 268 2.91 -4.10 7.74
C MET A 268 3.52 -3.66 9.08
N ARG A 269 2.81 -3.99 10.16
CA ARG A 269 3.23 -3.77 11.55
C ARG A 269 2.89 -4.97 12.42
N GLU A 270 3.51 -5.05 13.58
CA GLU A 270 3.12 -5.97 14.63
C GLU A 270 1.73 -5.58 15.20
N GLY A 271 0.96 -6.57 15.65
CA GLY A 271 -0.40 -6.39 16.17
C GLY A 271 -1.51 -6.32 15.12
N LEU A 272 -1.21 -6.17 13.82
CA LEU A 272 -2.22 -6.18 12.76
C LEU A 272 -3.03 -7.48 12.76
N THR A 273 -4.35 -7.38 12.59
CA THR A 273 -5.25 -8.53 12.55
C THR A 273 -5.23 -9.20 11.17
N ALA A 274 -5.23 -10.54 11.18
CA ALA A 274 -5.24 -11.33 9.96
C ALA A 274 -6.22 -12.51 10.04
N SER A 275 -6.87 -12.77 8.91
CA SER A 275 -7.72 -13.94 8.70
C SER A 275 -6.97 -14.96 7.83
N VAL A 276 -6.81 -16.17 8.33
CA VAL A 276 -6.04 -17.27 7.72
C VAL A 276 -7.00 -18.38 7.29
N GLN A 277 -6.84 -18.86 6.06
CA GLN A 277 -7.61 -19.97 5.49
C GLN A 277 -6.68 -21.04 4.92
N PHE A 278 -6.94 -22.31 5.25
CA PHE A 278 -6.17 -23.45 4.76
C PHE A 278 -6.96 -24.24 3.72
N ALA A 279 -6.31 -24.61 2.61
CA ALA A 279 -6.97 -25.36 1.54
C ALA A 279 -7.50 -26.74 1.99
N GLY A 280 -6.89 -27.36 3.01
CA GLY A 280 -7.34 -28.62 3.61
C GLY A 280 -8.58 -28.49 4.51
N TYR A 281 -9.02 -27.27 4.83
CA TYR A 281 -10.15 -26.98 5.71
C TYR A 281 -11.04 -25.87 5.12
N PRO A 282 -11.75 -26.15 4.01
CA PRO A 282 -12.62 -25.17 3.37
C PRO A 282 -13.77 -24.76 4.30
N GLY A 283 -14.00 -23.46 4.43
CA GLY A 283 -15.05 -22.88 5.29
C GLY A 283 -14.55 -22.41 6.67
N ASP A 284 -13.44 -22.96 7.17
CA ASP A 284 -12.87 -22.52 8.45
C ASP A 284 -11.96 -21.29 8.25
N VAL A 285 -12.12 -20.30 9.14
CA VAL A 285 -11.31 -19.07 9.17
C VAL A 285 -10.66 -18.93 10.55
N TRP A 286 -9.34 -19.03 10.59
CA TRP A 286 -8.56 -18.76 11.78
C TRP A 286 -8.28 -17.26 11.87
N HIS A 287 -8.44 -16.70 13.07
CA HIS A 287 -8.09 -15.32 13.35
C HIS A 287 -6.77 -15.31 14.13
N SER A 288 -5.79 -14.56 13.64
CA SER A 288 -4.49 -14.37 14.30
C SER A 288 -4.05 -12.91 14.16
N GLN A 289 -2.90 -12.59 14.72
CA GLN A 289 -2.27 -11.27 14.63
C GLN A 289 -0.82 -11.43 14.17
N VAL A 290 -0.29 -10.42 13.49
CA VAL A 290 1.13 -10.32 13.19
C VAL A 290 1.90 -10.23 14.50
N ALA A 291 2.59 -11.30 14.87
CA ALA A 291 3.35 -11.41 16.11
C ALA A 291 4.78 -10.84 15.96
N TYR A 292 5.32 -10.85 14.74
CA TYR A 292 6.64 -10.29 14.44
C TYR A 292 6.73 -9.90 12.95
N VAL A 293 7.44 -8.80 12.67
CA VAL A 293 7.78 -8.35 11.31
C VAL A 293 9.28 -8.52 11.12
N TYR A 294 9.73 -9.29 10.13
CA TYR A 294 11.16 -9.43 9.87
C TYR A 294 11.76 -8.13 9.31
N PRO A 295 12.97 -7.74 9.72
CA PRO A 295 13.60 -6.49 9.27
C PRO A 295 14.21 -6.56 7.86
N GLU A 296 14.23 -7.75 7.24
CA GLU A 296 14.86 -8.02 5.94
C GLU A 296 13.84 -8.60 4.96
N LEU A 297 13.90 -8.18 3.70
CA LEU A 297 13.16 -8.80 2.59
C LEU A 297 13.98 -9.94 2.00
N ASP A 298 13.34 -11.07 1.68
CA ASP A 298 14.01 -12.18 1.01
C ASP A 298 14.46 -11.73 -0.40
N PRO A 299 15.77 -11.78 -0.73
CA PRO A 299 16.29 -11.24 -1.99
C PRO A 299 15.89 -12.06 -3.22
N LYS A 300 15.37 -13.29 -3.04
CA LYS A 300 14.92 -14.15 -4.15
C LYS A 300 13.48 -13.88 -4.54
N THR A 301 12.60 -13.66 -3.57
CA THR A 301 11.16 -13.44 -3.77
C THR A 301 10.76 -11.97 -3.73
N ARG A 302 11.62 -11.10 -3.17
CA ARG A 302 11.31 -9.70 -2.83
C ARG A 302 10.06 -9.58 -1.94
N SER A 303 9.92 -10.52 -1.00
CA SER A 303 8.88 -10.50 0.01
C SER A 303 9.43 -10.13 1.39
N LEU A 304 8.70 -9.28 2.09
CA LEU A 304 8.80 -9.10 3.53
C LEU A 304 8.16 -10.30 4.21
N ARG A 305 8.89 -10.97 5.12
CA ARG A 305 8.33 -12.07 5.90
C ARG A 305 7.68 -11.53 7.18
N LEU A 306 6.47 -12.00 7.45
CA LEU A 306 5.75 -11.76 8.69
C LEU A 306 5.57 -13.09 9.42
N ARG A 307 5.58 -13.08 10.75
CA ARG A 307 5.27 -14.27 11.55
C ARG A 307 4.00 -14.04 12.36
N MET A 308 3.09 -14.99 12.27
CA MET A 308 1.88 -15.07 13.09
C MET A 308 1.98 -16.32 13.97
N VAL A 309 1.37 -16.27 15.16
CA VAL A 309 1.29 -17.43 16.06
C VAL A 309 -0.14 -17.96 16.06
N MET A 310 -0.29 -19.26 15.85
CA MET A 310 -1.59 -19.93 15.77
C MET A 310 -1.71 -20.99 16.87
N ASP A 311 -2.86 -21.02 17.54
CA ASP A 311 -3.20 -22.10 18.47
C ASP A 311 -3.57 -23.37 17.69
N ASN A 312 -3.01 -24.50 18.11
CA ASN A 312 -3.11 -25.79 17.42
C ASN A 312 -3.31 -26.93 18.43
N ARG A 313 -4.07 -26.66 19.51
CA ARG A 313 -4.37 -27.63 20.59
C ARG A 313 -5.20 -28.82 20.11
N ASP A 314 -5.92 -28.66 19.01
CA ASP A 314 -6.67 -29.71 18.33
C ASP A 314 -5.80 -30.56 17.38
N GLY A 315 -4.55 -30.15 17.13
CA GLY A 315 -3.59 -30.86 16.28
C GLY A 315 -3.98 -30.90 14.79
N ARG A 316 -4.87 -30.00 14.34
CA ARG A 316 -5.33 -29.94 12.94
C ARG A 316 -4.26 -29.40 12.01
N LEU A 317 -3.58 -28.34 12.44
CA LEU A 317 -2.53 -27.70 11.65
C LEU A 317 -1.24 -28.52 11.74
N ARG A 318 -0.60 -28.71 10.58
CA ARG A 318 0.66 -29.43 10.44
C ARG A 318 1.71 -28.50 9.83
N PRO A 319 3.00 -28.63 10.16
CA PRO A 319 4.06 -27.87 9.50
C PRO A 319 4.06 -28.10 7.98
N ASN A 320 4.48 -27.07 7.23
CA ASN A 320 4.47 -26.96 5.77
C ASN A 320 3.08 -26.99 5.11
N MET A 321 1.99 -26.75 5.84
CA MET A 321 0.68 -26.50 5.24
C MET A 321 0.62 -25.10 4.64
N PHE A 322 0.13 -25.03 3.39
CA PHE A 322 -0.11 -23.77 2.68
C PHE A 322 -1.41 -23.10 3.14
N SER A 323 -1.36 -21.78 3.28
CA SER A 323 -2.48 -20.93 3.67
C SER A 323 -2.63 -19.71 2.76
N LYS A 324 -3.85 -19.20 2.67
CA LYS A 324 -4.17 -17.86 2.19
C LYS A 324 -4.37 -16.97 3.40
N VAL A 325 -3.75 -15.80 3.40
CA VAL A 325 -3.80 -14.85 4.50
C VAL A 325 -4.34 -13.52 4.00
N THR A 326 -5.28 -12.97 4.75
CA THR A 326 -5.85 -11.64 4.48
C THR A 326 -5.56 -10.77 5.68
N ILE A 327 -4.66 -9.81 5.51
CA ILE A 327 -4.17 -8.90 6.56
C ILE A 327 -4.91 -7.57 6.42
N GLN A 328 -5.49 -7.11 7.54
CA GLN A 328 -6.04 -5.76 7.63
C GLN A 328 -4.89 -4.81 7.99
N ALA A 329 -4.50 -3.93 7.07
CA ALA A 329 -3.55 -2.87 7.41
C ALA A 329 -4.22 -1.81 8.32
N GLU A 330 -3.39 -1.03 9.02
CA GLU A 330 -3.86 0.15 9.74
C GLU A 330 -4.67 1.08 8.82
N PRO A 331 -5.86 1.53 9.23
CA PRO A 331 -6.61 2.52 8.47
C PRO A 331 -5.84 3.83 8.41
N ARG A 332 -5.85 4.49 7.24
CA ARG A 332 -5.63 5.93 7.20
C ARG A 332 -6.93 6.64 7.57
N VAL A 333 -6.87 7.45 8.62
CA VAL A 333 -7.98 8.30 9.08
C VAL A 333 -8.13 9.51 8.15
N ASP A 334 -9.35 10.03 8.01
CA ASP A 334 -9.68 11.25 7.25
C ASP A 334 -9.23 11.26 5.78
N VAL A 335 -9.38 10.12 5.08
CA VAL A 335 -9.04 10.04 3.65
C VAL A 335 -10.25 10.34 2.77
N LEU A 336 -10.14 11.36 1.92
CA LEU A 336 -11.09 11.58 0.83
C LEU A 336 -10.97 10.45 -0.19
N SER A 337 -12.06 9.72 -0.41
CA SER A 337 -12.09 8.60 -1.35
C SER A 337 -13.37 8.57 -2.18
N VAL A 338 -13.28 7.96 -3.36
CA VAL A 338 -14.40 7.68 -4.27
C VAL A 338 -14.47 6.18 -4.59
N PRO A 339 -15.63 5.64 -5.01
CA PRO A 339 -15.69 4.28 -5.53
C PRO A 339 -14.74 4.11 -6.71
N ARG A 340 -14.06 2.97 -6.79
CA ARG A 340 -13.01 2.70 -7.79
C ARG A 340 -13.52 2.85 -9.23
N GLU A 341 -14.77 2.48 -9.47
CA GLU A 341 -15.45 2.59 -10.77
C GLU A 341 -15.68 4.03 -11.26
N ALA A 342 -15.64 5.04 -10.37
CA ALA A 342 -15.74 6.45 -10.77
C ALA A 342 -14.46 7.01 -11.42
N VAL A 343 -13.32 6.34 -11.25
CA VAL A 343 -12.02 6.83 -11.71
C VAL A 343 -11.71 6.26 -13.09
N ILE A 344 -11.60 7.16 -14.07
CA ILE A 344 -11.17 6.84 -15.44
C ILE A 344 -9.65 7.05 -15.50
N HIS A 345 -8.91 5.99 -15.83
CA HIS A 345 -7.47 6.06 -16.07
C HIS A 345 -7.19 6.14 -17.57
N SER A 346 -6.40 7.13 -17.98
CA SER A 346 -5.95 7.35 -19.36
C SER A 346 -4.43 7.54 -19.39
N GLY A 347 -3.81 7.49 -20.59
CA GLY A 347 -2.36 7.71 -20.73
C GLY A 347 -1.86 9.05 -20.18
N ASN A 348 -2.73 10.06 -20.11
CA ASN A 348 -2.41 11.40 -19.62
C ASN A 348 -2.77 11.61 -18.14
N GLY A 349 -3.14 10.55 -17.41
CA GLY A 349 -3.48 10.60 -15.98
C GLY A 349 -4.89 10.09 -15.64
N ALA A 350 -5.30 10.34 -14.40
CA ALA A 350 -6.62 9.95 -13.88
C ALA A 350 -7.61 11.13 -13.92
N ARG A 351 -8.87 10.84 -14.22
CA ARG A 351 -9.98 11.80 -14.25
C ARG A 351 -11.25 11.18 -13.66
N VAL A 352 -12.18 12.03 -13.26
CA VAL A 352 -13.50 11.66 -12.72
C VAL A 352 -14.55 12.56 -13.36
N VAL A 353 -15.77 12.05 -13.52
CA VAL A 353 -16.91 12.86 -13.95
C VAL A 353 -17.71 13.27 -12.72
N VAL A 354 -17.84 14.57 -12.47
CA VAL A 354 -18.60 15.15 -11.36
C VAL A 354 -19.97 15.59 -11.88
N ALA A 355 -21.05 15.18 -11.21
CA ALA A 355 -22.39 15.67 -11.46
C ALA A 355 -22.61 17.00 -10.72
N LEU A 356 -22.88 18.07 -11.47
CA LEU A 356 -23.11 19.41 -10.94
C LEU A 356 -24.59 19.70 -10.61
N GLY A 357 -25.47 18.73 -10.84
CA GLY A 357 -26.93 18.90 -10.79
C GLY A 357 -27.53 19.28 -12.15
N ASP A 358 -28.85 19.26 -12.26
CA ASP A 358 -29.63 19.71 -13.43
C ASP A 358 -29.22 19.08 -14.79
N GLY A 359 -28.71 17.84 -14.78
CA GLY A 359 -28.21 17.16 -16.00
C GLY A 359 -26.84 17.66 -16.48
N ARG A 360 -26.14 18.49 -15.70
CA ARG A 360 -24.79 18.96 -16.01
C ARG A 360 -23.72 18.08 -15.37
N PHE A 361 -22.69 17.78 -16.14
CA PHE A 361 -21.54 16.97 -15.74
C PHE A 361 -20.25 17.72 -16.08
N ALA A 362 -19.20 17.60 -15.26
CA ALA A 362 -17.88 18.17 -15.52
C ALA A 362 -16.80 17.11 -15.40
N VAL A 363 -15.82 17.12 -16.30
CA VAL A 363 -14.67 16.22 -16.24
C VAL A 363 -13.53 16.88 -15.47
N ASN A 364 -13.23 16.35 -14.29
CA ASN A 364 -12.16 16.85 -13.43
C ASN A 364 -10.95 15.91 -13.48
N ALA A 365 -9.76 16.46 -13.74
CA ALA A 365 -8.51 15.73 -13.53
C ALA A 365 -8.26 15.52 -12.03
N VAL A 366 -7.84 14.31 -11.65
CA VAL A 366 -7.57 13.96 -10.24
C VAL A 366 -6.19 13.34 -10.06
N LYS A 367 -5.60 13.58 -8.89
CA LYS A 367 -4.41 12.85 -8.44
C LYS A 367 -4.84 11.76 -7.47
N THR A 368 -4.73 10.51 -7.88
CA THR A 368 -5.09 9.34 -7.07
C THR A 368 -3.93 8.92 -6.14
N GLY A 369 -4.27 8.38 -4.98
CA GLY A 369 -3.33 7.81 -4.02
C GLY A 369 -3.48 6.28 -3.91
N VAL A 370 -3.57 5.80 -2.67
CA VAL A 370 -3.76 4.39 -2.32
C VAL A 370 -5.11 3.87 -2.81
N VAL A 371 -5.14 2.63 -3.28
CA VAL A 371 -6.33 1.95 -3.78
C VAL A 371 -6.58 0.70 -2.95
N ASN A 372 -7.84 0.44 -2.59
CA ASN A 372 -8.29 -0.82 -2.01
C ASN A 372 -9.24 -1.54 -2.99
N GLN A 373 -10.02 -2.52 -2.52
CA GLN A 373 -10.92 -3.28 -3.40
C GLN A 373 -12.10 -2.47 -3.95
N GLU A 374 -12.61 -1.52 -3.16
CA GLU A 374 -13.86 -0.81 -3.45
C GLU A 374 -13.65 0.67 -3.80
N ARG A 375 -12.61 1.30 -3.26
CA ARG A 375 -12.40 2.76 -3.28
C ARG A 375 -10.96 3.14 -3.63
N VAL A 376 -10.83 4.38 -4.11
CA VAL A 376 -9.57 5.04 -4.47
C VAL A 376 -9.42 6.32 -3.64
N GLU A 377 -8.28 6.50 -2.98
CA GLU A 377 -7.86 7.75 -2.33
C GLU A 377 -7.67 8.85 -3.38
N ILE A 378 -8.22 10.04 -3.11
CA ILE A 378 -8.09 11.22 -3.97
C ILE A 378 -7.27 12.26 -3.21
N LEU A 379 -6.05 12.52 -3.71
CA LEU A 379 -5.12 13.49 -3.12
C LEU A 379 -5.44 14.92 -3.58
N GLN A 380 -5.91 15.09 -4.82
CA GLN A 380 -6.22 16.39 -5.44
C GLN A 380 -7.31 16.22 -6.52
N GLY A 381 -8.12 17.26 -6.76
CA GLY A 381 -9.08 17.37 -7.87
C GLY A 381 -10.57 17.19 -7.51
N LEU A 382 -10.88 16.81 -6.27
CA LEU A 382 -12.24 16.72 -5.71
C LEU A 382 -12.32 17.32 -4.31
N LYS A 383 -13.55 17.56 -3.85
CA LYS A 383 -13.90 17.94 -2.48
C LYS A 383 -14.80 16.88 -1.84
N ALA A 384 -14.89 16.91 -0.52
CA ALA A 384 -15.85 16.08 0.22
C ALA A 384 -17.29 16.53 -0.09
N GLY A 385 -18.16 15.57 -0.40
CA GLY A 385 -19.58 15.79 -0.73
C GLY A 385 -19.89 15.83 -2.23
N ASP A 386 -18.89 16.01 -3.09
CA ASP A 386 -19.03 16.01 -4.55
C ASP A 386 -19.68 14.69 -5.04
N ASP A 387 -20.68 14.79 -5.91
CA ASP A 387 -21.32 13.63 -6.53
C ASP A 387 -20.53 13.19 -7.76
N VAL A 388 -19.85 12.05 -7.69
CA VAL A 388 -19.09 11.48 -8.82
C VAL A 388 -19.88 10.39 -9.53
N VAL A 389 -19.76 10.32 -10.86
CA VAL A 389 -20.45 9.31 -11.67
C VAL A 389 -19.72 7.97 -11.58
N ILE A 390 -20.45 6.92 -11.20
CA ILE A 390 -19.98 5.53 -11.09
C ILE A 390 -20.47 4.64 -12.25
N SER A 391 -21.44 5.10 -13.05
CA SER A 391 -21.94 4.37 -14.20
C SER A 391 -22.28 5.31 -15.35
N GLY A 392 -21.88 4.97 -16.58
CA GLY A 392 -21.98 5.84 -17.76
C GLY A 392 -20.81 6.83 -17.92
N GLN A 393 -19.88 6.88 -16.96
CA GLN A 393 -18.74 7.80 -16.89
C GLN A 393 -17.87 7.85 -18.15
N PHE A 394 -17.66 6.73 -18.84
CA PHE A 394 -16.90 6.70 -20.10
C PHE A 394 -17.63 7.39 -21.26
N LEU A 395 -18.97 7.28 -21.32
CA LEU A 395 -19.76 7.93 -22.36
C LEU A 395 -19.83 9.44 -22.11
N LEU A 396 -19.92 9.85 -20.84
CA LEU A 396 -19.87 11.27 -20.44
C LEU A 396 -18.49 11.89 -20.72
N ASP A 397 -17.40 11.17 -20.44
CA ASP A 397 -16.03 11.60 -20.78
C ASP A 397 -15.83 11.62 -22.30
N ALA A 398 -16.34 10.64 -23.07
CA ALA A 398 -16.27 10.67 -24.53
C ALA A 398 -16.98 11.89 -25.13
N GLU A 399 -18.19 12.20 -24.65
CA GLU A 399 -18.95 13.39 -25.06
C GLU A 399 -18.19 14.68 -24.68
N ALA A 400 -17.62 14.74 -23.47
CA ALA A 400 -16.79 15.86 -23.00
C ALA A 400 -15.61 16.14 -23.94
N ASN A 401 -14.80 15.12 -24.23
CA ASN A 401 -13.63 15.27 -25.10
C ASN A 401 -14.08 15.59 -26.55
N GLY A 402 -15.25 15.11 -26.98
CA GLY A 402 -15.86 15.41 -28.27
C GLY A 402 -16.32 16.86 -28.40
N GLU A 403 -17.09 17.37 -27.43
CA GLU A 403 -17.47 18.79 -27.36
C GLU A 403 -16.25 19.70 -27.21
N GLU A 404 -15.26 19.35 -26.39
CA GLU A 404 -14.00 20.11 -26.32
C GLU A 404 -13.28 20.14 -27.67
N ALA A 405 -13.23 19.02 -28.39
CA ALA A 405 -12.62 18.96 -29.71
C ALA A 405 -13.38 19.81 -30.73
N LEU A 406 -14.72 19.78 -30.72
CA LEU A 406 -15.55 20.68 -31.54
C LEU A 406 -15.37 22.15 -31.15
N GLN A 407 -15.36 22.48 -29.86
CA GLN A 407 -15.14 23.85 -29.38
C GLN A 407 -13.75 24.37 -29.75
N ARG A 408 -12.71 23.51 -29.79
CA ARG A 408 -11.38 23.87 -30.30
C ARG A 408 -11.36 24.13 -31.82
N LEU A 409 -12.30 23.57 -32.58
CA LEU A 409 -12.44 23.79 -34.02
C LEU A 409 -13.35 25.00 -34.36
N ASP A 410 -14.46 25.15 -33.62
CA ASP A 410 -15.49 26.17 -33.81
C ASP A 410 -15.12 27.51 -33.15
N SER A 411 -14.32 27.46 -32.08
CA SER A 411 -13.52 28.60 -31.63
C SER A 411 -12.41 28.87 -32.66
N GLY A 412 -12.78 29.41 -33.82
CA GLY A 412 -11.91 29.89 -34.90
C GLY A 412 -10.98 31.04 -34.51
N LYS A 413 -10.68 31.17 -33.22
CA LYS A 413 -9.52 31.87 -32.72
C LYS A 413 -8.33 30.95 -32.92
N VAL A 414 -7.68 31.13 -34.06
CA VAL A 414 -6.20 31.15 -34.08
C VAL A 414 -5.78 32.19 -33.05
N MET A 415 -5.70 31.76 -31.80
CA MET A 415 -4.96 32.48 -30.78
C MET A 415 -3.53 32.44 -31.29
N MET A 416 -3.12 33.55 -31.90
CA MET A 416 -1.77 34.07 -31.76
C MET A 416 -1.52 34.25 -30.26
N MET A 417 -1.27 33.12 -29.58
CA MET A 417 -0.64 33.08 -28.29
C MET A 417 0.68 33.82 -28.50
N LYS A 418 0.94 34.85 -27.71
CA LYS A 418 2.32 35.22 -27.44
C LYS A 418 2.90 34.10 -26.59
N ASP A 419 3.23 32.99 -27.23
CA ASP A 419 4.10 32.00 -26.65
C ASP A 419 5.46 32.65 -26.49
N ASN A 420 5.78 32.98 -25.26
CA ASN A 420 7.15 32.78 -24.82
C ASN A 420 7.34 31.27 -24.75
N ASP A 421 8.12 30.72 -25.69
CA ASP A 421 8.44 29.31 -25.89
C ASP A 421 7.29 28.32 -26.15
N SER A 422 6.99 28.05 -27.43
CA SER A 422 7.13 26.72 -28.08
C SER A 422 6.15 26.50 -29.24
N GLN A 423 6.55 26.83 -30.47
CA GLN A 423 5.85 26.35 -31.68
C GLN A 423 6.20 24.88 -31.96
N PRO A 424 5.21 23.99 -32.19
CA PRO A 424 5.46 22.70 -32.83
C PRO A 424 5.38 22.81 -34.35
N GLY A 425 6.41 22.35 -35.07
CA GLY A 425 6.22 21.82 -36.43
C GLY A 425 6.87 22.54 -37.61
N GLN A 426 7.54 23.69 -37.45
CA GLN A 426 8.60 24.04 -38.39
C GLN A 426 9.85 23.26 -37.98
N LYS A 427 10.25 22.26 -38.77
CA LYS A 427 11.64 21.81 -38.74
C LYS A 427 12.48 22.99 -39.25
N GLN A 428 13.05 23.76 -38.33
CA GLN A 428 13.86 24.93 -38.67
C GLN A 428 15.24 24.48 -39.14
N ALA A 429 15.93 25.38 -39.83
CA ALA A 429 17.33 25.21 -40.17
C ALA A 429 18.18 25.29 -38.88
N ILE A 430 19.02 24.28 -38.61
CA ILE A 430 19.73 24.14 -37.33
C ILE A 430 21.22 24.38 -37.54
N TYR A 431 21.76 25.40 -36.87
CA TYR A 431 23.19 25.64 -36.84
C TYR A 431 23.90 24.54 -36.02
N ALA A 432 24.86 23.90 -36.67
CA ALA A 432 25.77 22.92 -36.08
C ALA A 432 27.21 23.39 -36.24
N THR A 433 28.09 22.89 -35.38
CA THR A 433 29.54 23.09 -35.51
C THR A 433 30.24 21.74 -35.48
N GLY A 434 31.35 21.63 -36.19
CA GLY A 434 32.06 20.36 -36.31
C GLY A 434 33.46 20.51 -36.88
N THR A 435 34.13 19.37 -37.02
CA THR A 435 35.41 19.27 -37.74
C THR A 435 35.24 18.31 -38.91
N VAL A 436 35.60 18.75 -40.11
CA VAL A 436 35.56 17.89 -41.30
C VAL A 436 36.59 16.78 -41.15
N VAL A 437 36.17 15.54 -41.28
CA VAL A 437 37.05 14.37 -41.22
C VAL A 437 37.62 14.10 -42.61
N GLU A 438 36.74 13.94 -43.61
CA GLU A 438 37.11 13.77 -45.02
C GLU A 438 35.98 14.23 -45.95
N ARG A 439 36.32 14.46 -47.23
CA ARG A 439 35.35 14.72 -48.30
C ARG A 439 35.08 13.42 -49.06
N THR A 440 33.84 12.96 -49.00
CA THR A 440 33.42 11.65 -49.52
C THR A 440 32.65 11.84 -50.82
N GLY A 441 33.33 12.38 -51.84
CA GLY A 441 32.77 12.68 -53.17
C GLY A 441 32.46 14.16 -53.40
N ASP A 442 31.84 14.46 -54.55
CA ASP A 442 31.80 15.82 -55.10
C ASP A 442 30.97 16.81 -54.27
N ASN A 443 29.93 16.36 -53.56
CA ASN A 443 29.04 17.25 -52.78
C ASN A 443 28.67 16.71 -51.39
N THR A 444 29.59 15.97 -50.77
CA THR A 444 29.34 15.24 -49.52
C THR A 444 30.56 15.31 -48.60
N LEU A 445 30.33 15.63 -47.32
CA LEU A 445 31.37 15.73 -46.29
C LEU A 445 31.07 14.77 -45.14
N MET A 446 32.10 14.07 -44.65
CA MET A 446 32.02 13.39 -43.36
C MET A 446 32.49 14.35 -42.27
N ILE A 447 31.62 14.70 -41.34
CA ILE A 447 31.87 15.70 -40.30
C ILE A 447 31.66 15.06 -38.93
N ASN A 448 32.66 15.24 -38.04
CA ASN A 448 32.49 15.00 -36.61
C ASN A 448 31.86 16.25 -36.00
N HIS A 449 30.56 16.19 -35.73
CA HIS A 449 29.80 17.33 -35.23
C HIS A 449 29.71 17.33 -33.71
N ALA A 450 29.68 18.52 -33.12
CA ALA A 450 29.32 18.70 -31.71
C ALA A 450 27.86 18.25 -31.48
N PRO A 451 27.42 17.99 -30.24
CA PRO A 451 26.04 17.58 -29.98
C PRO A 451 25.05 18.60 -30.54
N ILE A 452 23.94 18.13 -31.10
CA ILE A 452 22.86 18.96 -31.65
C ILE A 452 21.60 18.70 -30.83
N PRO A 453 21.39 19.44 -29.70
CA PRO A 453 20.28 19.17 -28.79
C PRO A 453 18.91 19.29 -29.46
N ALA A 454 18.77 20.18 -30.45
CA ALA A 454 17.54 20.38 -31.21
C ALA A 454 17.10 19.15 -32.05
N LEU A 455 18.02 18.19 -32.29
CA LEU A 455 17.73 16.92 -32.96
C LEU A 455 17.90 15.70 -32.02
N GLU A 456 18.20 15.93 -30.73
CA GLU A 456 18.63 14.91 -29.77
C GLU A 456 19.88 14.11 -30.21
N TRP A 457 20.69 14.64 -31.12
CA TRP A 457 21.89 13.93 -31.62
C TRP A 457 23.10 14.18 -30.70
N PRO A 458 23.78 13.13 -30.21
CA PRO A 458 25.03 13.27 -29.47
C PRO A 458 26.16 13.72 -30.41
N ALA A 459 27.34 14.02 -29.87
CA ALA A 459 28.52 14.26 -30.70
C ALA A 459 28.90 12.98 -31.45
N MET A 460 28.89 13.00 -32.78
CA MET A 460 29.21 11.85 -33.61
C MET A 460 29.72 12.25 -35.00
N THR A 461 30.40 11.31 -35.65
CA THR A 461 30.83 11.45 -37.04
C THR A 461 29.75 10.95 -37.98
N MET A 462 29.22 11.84 -38.82
CA MET A 462 28.17 11.53 -39.79
C MET A 462 28.49 12.12 -41.16
N GLN A 463 27.91 11.50 -42.19
CA GLN A 463 28.00 11.96 -43.56
C GLN A 463 26.85 12.92 -43.87
N PHE A 464 27.18 14.15 -44.28
CA PHE A 464 26.23 15.17 -44.68
C PHE A 464 26.40 15.53 -46.15
N ARG A 465 25.28 15.65 -46.85
CA ARG A 465 25.24 16.14 -48.23
C ARG A 465 25.05 17.65 -48.22
N ALA A 466 25.76 18.38 -49.08
CA ALA A 466 25.52 19.81 -49.28
C ALA A 466 24.35 20.05 -50.25
N ALA A 467 23.60 21.12 -50.04
CA ALA A 467 22.49 21.52 -50.89
C ALA A 467 22.99 22.03 -52.27
N PRO A 468 22.16 21.99 -53.33
CA PRO A 468 22.54 22.50 -54.64
C PRO A 468 22.85 24.01 -54.60
N GLY A 469 24.12 24.38 -54.77
CA GLY A 469 24.60 25.77 -54.72
C GLY A 469 25.65 26.04 -53.63
N VAL A 470 25.79 25.15 -52.65
CA VAL A 470 26.81 25.24 -51.60
C VAL A 470 28.10 24.58 -52.09
N SER A 471 29.15 25.36 -52.38
CA SER A 471 30.47 24.80 -52.71
C SER A 471 31.18 24.32 -51.44
N ILE A 472 31.64 23.08 -51.44
CA ILE A 472 32.45 22.49 -50.37
C ILE A 472 33.96 22.46 -50.70
N ASP A 473 34.38 23.11 -51.80
CA ASP A 473 35.75 23.05 -52.32
C ASP A 473 36.77 23.86 -51.50
N HIS A 474 36.27 24.75 -50.66
CA HIS A 474 37.08 25.64 -49.82
C HIS A 474 37.41 25.06 -48.43
N VAL A 475 36.95 23.83 -48.13
CA VAL A 475 37.12 23.17 -46.83
C VAL A 475 37.92 21.86 -46.97
N ASN A 476 38.91 21.66 -46.11
CA ASN A 476 39.79 20.50 -46.10
C ASN A 476 39.59 19.63 -44.85
N SER A 477 40.10 18.39 -44.88
CA SER A 477 40.18 17.54 -43.68
C SER A 477 40.87 18.26 -42.51
N SER A 478 40.34 18.07 -41.31
CA SER A 478 40.69 18.74 -40.05
C SER A 478 40.28 20.22 -39.92
N ASP A 479 39.60 20.81 -40.92
CA ASP A 479 39.06 22.16 -40.77
C ASP A 479 37.85 22.18 -39.83
N LYS A 480 37.79 23.19 -38.97
CA LYS A 480 36.59 23.50 -38.17
C LYS A 480 35.59 24.28 -39.01
N VAL A 481 34.32 23.90 -38.91
CA VAL A 481 33.23 24.48 -39.68
C VAL A 481 32.01 24.78 -38.81
N GLU A 482 31.36 25.90 -39.12
CA GLU A 482 29.96 26.17 -38.76
C GLU A 482 29.11 25.87 -40.00
N PHE A 483 28.00 25.17 -39.83
CA PHE A 483 27.13 24.81 -40.96
C PHE A 483 25.66 24.77 -40.54
N LEU A 484 24.80 25.13 -41.49
CA LEU A 484 23.35 25.16 -41.31
C LEU A 484 22.75 23.88 -41.88
N LEU A 485 22.06 23.10 -41.05
CA LEU A 485 21.36 21.88 -41.44
C LEU A 485 19.90 22.16 -41.72
N GLU A 486 19.49 22.01 -42.97
CA GLU A 486 18.09 22.10 -43.39
C GLU A 486 17.46 20.72 -43.56
N PRO A 487 16.19 20.55 -43.14
CA PRO A 487 15.46 19.30 -43.26
C PRO A 487 14.99 19.07 -44.71
N GLU A 488 15.33 17.92 -45.28
CA GLU A 488 14.77 17.49 -46.56
C GLU A 488 13.39 16.84 -46.37
N ALA A 489 12.61 16.77 -47.46
CA ALA A 489 11.25 16.24 -47.46
C ALA A 489 11.17 14.73 -47.14
N ASP A 490 12.28 14.00 -47.29
CA ASP A 490 12.41 12.59 -46.90
C ASP A 490 12.71 12.38 -45.41
N GLY A 491 12.95 13.47 -44.67
CA GLY A 491 13.28 13.45 -43.25
C GLY A 491 14.76 13.45 -42.92
N SER A 492 15.65 13.42 -43.91
CA SER A 492 17.09 13.63 -43.76
C SER A 492 17.44 15.12 -43.57
N TYR A 493 18.72 15.44 -43.37
CA TYR A 493 19.23 16.81 -43.26
C TYR A 493 20.39 17.03 -44.23
N CYS A 494 20.37 18.16 -44.95
CA CYS A 494 21.45 18.60 -45.83
C CYS A 494 22.03 19.93 -45.36
N ILE A 495 23.26 20.25 -45.81
CA ILE A 495 23.95 21.49 -45.46
C ILE A 495 23.53 22.58 -46.44
N SER A 496 22.77 23.58 -45.97
CA SER A 496 22.35 24.74 -46.77
C SER A 496 23.32 25.92 -46.71
N GLU A 497 24.11 26.04 -45.65
CA GLU A 497 25.22 27.00 -45.53
C GLU A 497 26.43 26.33 -44.88
N LEU A 498 27.64 26.63 -45.36
CA LEU A 498 28.90 26.09 -44.82
C LEU A 498 29.95 27.20 -44.73
N HIS A 499 30.48 27.40 -43.53
CA HIS A 499 31.52 28.39 -43.26
C HIS A 499 32.68 27.76 -42.48
N LYS A 500 33.91 28.05 -42.90
CA LYS A 500 35.11 27.68 -42.15
C LYS A 500 35.26 28.62 -40.94
N THR A 501 35.42 28.05 -39.75
CA THR A 501 35.51 28.83 -38.50
C THR A 501 36.81 29.64 -38.48
N GLY A 502 36.73 30.92 -38.85
CA GLY A 502 37.87 31.84 -38.97
C GLY A 502 37.72 32.90 -40.05
N ASP A 503 36.90 32.65 -41.07
CA ASP A 503 36.49 33.68 -42.03
C ASP A 503 35.33 34.53 -41.47
N ALA A 504 35.31 35.82 -41.84
CA ALA A 504 34.27 36.74 -41.40
C ALA A 504 32.94 36.47 -42.12
N ARG A 505 31.83 36.55 -41.37
CA ARG A 505 30.45 36.48 -41.89
C ARG A 505 30.10 37.69 -42.76
#